data_AF-A0A7J2HQ62-F1
#
_entry.id   AF-A0A7J2HQ62-F1
#
_cell.length_a   1.000
_cell.length_b   1.000
_cell.length_c   1.000
_cell.angle_alpha   90.00
_cell.angle_beta   90.00
_cell.angle_gamma   90.00
#
_symmetry.space_group_name_H-M   'P 1'
#
loop_
_entity.id
_entity.type
_entity.pdbx_description
1 polymer ?
#
loop_
_entity_poly.entity_id
_entity_poly.type
_entity_poly.pdbx_seq_one_letter_code
_entity_poly.pdbx_strand_id
1 'polypeptide(L)'
;MEWPIYFRDALIVGNPKSNIAVCTLWTRKENISKLIPLHKVAVIGNLYTVNGINYIIKNILANPVIRYIIVCGTDLNNVFEVLRKLWMNGVDENNRIKGTTYYLHKNIPRELIDTIRENVKLIDMRGRESELPKLIEELYREEGYFVSPIIIGEEKAEVELPPTDYTGYRIEGSLGEVWLNAIDLVMKYGEIKESEYGVKQKELLNVMGVIKSFEFKDYFNIRLDDLKRYYRAFFGDKQGGIEYTYGERLFKYHV
;
A
#
# COMPACT_ATOMS: atom_id res chain seq x y z
N MET A 1 22.06 12.27 -7.48
CA MET A 1 20.76 12.09 -6.77
C MET A 1 20.55 10.60 -6.59
N GLU A 2 20.18 10.12 -5.40
CA GLU A 2 20.04 8.69 -5.14
C GLU A 2 18.63 8.21 -5.48
N TRP A 3 18.51 7.23 -6.38
CA TRP A 3 17.27 6.54 -6.73
C TRP A 3 17.18 5.21 -5.98
N PRO A 4 16.02 4.76 -5.43
CA PRO A 4 14.68 5.36 -5.56
C PRO A 4 14.48 6.66 -4.80
N ILE A 5 13.62 7.54 -5.33
CA ILE A 5 13.29 8.85 -4.73
C ILE A 5 12.34 8.67 -3.53
N TYR A 6 11.37 7.77 -3.66
CA TYR A 6 10.35 7.53 -2.63
C TYR A 6 10.58 6.21 -1.91
N PHE A 7 10.49 6.24 -0.58
CA PHE A 7 10.56 5.08 0.31
C PHE A 7 11.84 4.23 0.17
N ARG A 8 12.97 4.87 -0.15
CA ARG A 8 14.27 4.18 -0.33
C ARG A 8 14.59 3.23 0.82
N ASP A 9 14.40 3.65 2.06
CA ASP A 9 14.73 2.87 3.26
C ASP A 9 13.79 1.67 3.49
N ALA A 10 12.59 1.72 2.91
CA ALA A 10 11.62 0.62 2.95
C ALA A 10 11.75 -0.33 1.75
N LEU A 11 12.71 -0.11 0.85
CA LEU A 11 12.93 -0.89 -0.36
C LEU A 11 14.30 -1.59 -0.31
N ILE A 12 14.40 -2.74 -0.97
CA ILE A 12 15.70 -3.37 -1.21
C ILE A 12 16.18 -2.87 -2.58
N VAL A 13 17.24 -2.06 -2.57
CA VAL A 13 17.85 -1.52 -3.80
C VAL A 13 18.90 -2.50 -4.32
N GLY A 14 18.78 -2.90 -5.58
CA GLY A 14 19.75 -3.74 -6.27
C GLY A 14 20.62 -2.92 -7.22
N ASN A 15 20.63 -3.26 -8.50
CA ASN A 15 21.33 -2.52 -9.55
C ASN A 15 20.39 -1.51 -10.24
N PRO A 16 20.51 -0.19 -10.01
CA PRO A 16 19.63 0.80 -10.62
C PRO A 16 19.63 0.82 -12.16
N LYS A 17 20.61 0.20 -12.81
CA LYS A 17 20.65 0.04 -14.28
C LYS A 17 19.89 -1.19 -14.79
N SER A 18 19.30 -2.00 -13.90
CA SER A 18 18.47 -3.12 -14.31
C SER A 18 17.11 -2.65 -14.83
N ASN A 19 16.61 -3.35 -15.84
CA ASN A 19 15.27 -3.16 -16.40
C ASN A 19 14.16 -3.87 -15.59
N ILE A 20 14.45 -4.49 -14.45
CA ILE A 20 13.50 -5.31 -13.68
C ILE A 20 13.25 -4.72 -12.29
N ALA A 21 11.98 -4.56 -11.93
CA ALA A 21 11.52 -4.30 -10.58
C ALA A 21 10.66 -5.48 -10.07
N VAL A 22 10.70 -5.75 -8.76
CA VAL A 22 9.93 -6.84 -8.13
C VAL A 22 9.00 -6.29 -7.06
N CYS A 23 7.73 -6.64 -7.15
CA CYS A 23 6.67 -6.28 -6.21
C CYS A 23 6.20 -7.52 -5.46
N THR A 24 6.44 -7.60 -4.15
CA THR A 24 6.22 -8.81 -3.34
C THR A 24 4.91 -8.80 -2.55
N LEU A 25 4.04 -7.80 -2.80
CA LEU A 25 2.74 -7.64 -2.14
C LEU A 25 2.88 -7.74 -0.61
N TRP A 26 2.21 -8.68 0.05
CA TRP A 26 2.30 -8.91 1.50
C TRP A 26 3.44 -9.85 1.92
N THR A 27 4.04 -10.58 0.98
CA THR A 27 5.18 -11.45 1.30
C THR A 27 6.41 -10.60 1.59
N ARG A 28 7.09 -10.88 2.72
CA ARG A 28 8.32 -10.17 3.12
C ARG A 28 9.34 -10.15 1.98
N LYS A 29 9.72 -8.95 1.52
CA LYS A 29 10.66 -8.74 0.41
C LYS A 29 12.03 -9.39 0.65
N GLU A 30 12.44 -9.52 1.90
CA GLU A 30 13.70 -10.16 2.32
C GLU A 30 13.71 -11.68 2.05
N ASN A 31 12.54 -12.32 2.00
CA ASN A 31 12.44 -13.73 1.63
C ASN A 31 12.61 -13.91 0.13
N ILE A 32 12.02 -13.00 -0.66
CA ILE A 32 12.12 -13.03 -2.12
C ILE A 32 13.52 -12.62 -2.59
N SER A 33 14.16 -11.64 -1.93
CA SER A 33 15.49 -11.16 -2.29
C SER A 33 16.57 -12.25 -2.18
N LYS A 34 16.38 -13.25 -1.30
CA LYS A 34 17.28 -14.40 -1.16
C LYS A 34 17.18 -15.40 -2.31
N LEU A 35 16.07 -15.38 -3.06
CA LEU A 35 15.83 -16.30 -4.16
C LEU A 35 16.39 -15.78 -5.48
N ILE A 36 16.51 -14.47 -5.65
CA ILE A 36 16.73 -13.84 -6.96
C ILE A 36 18.12 -13.18 -7.09
N PRO A 37 18.69 -13.09 -8.30
CA PRO A 37 19.97 -12.43 -8.53
C PRO A 37 19.83 -10.91 -8.40
N LEU A 38 20.14 -10.39 -7.21
CA LEU A 38 19.95 -8.98 -6.83
C LEU A 38 20.66 -7.97 -7.77
N HIS A 39 21.78 -8.35 -8.38
CA HIS A 39 22.51 -7.54 -9.36
C HIS A 39 21.78 -7.36 -10.72
N LYS A 40 20.73 -8.16 -10.97
CA LYS A 40 19.86 -8.10 -12.16
C LYS A 40 18.50 -7.49 -11.87
N VAL A 41 18.27 -6.99 -10.66
CA VAL A 41 17.01 -6.35 -10.26
C VAL A 41 17.32 -4.94 -9.77
N ALA A 42 16.53 -3.97 -10.19
CA ALA A 42 16.71 -2.58 -9.77
C ALA A 42 16.23 -2.35 -8.35
N VAL A 43 15.05 -2.86 -8.02
CA VAL A 43 14.44 -2.67 -6.72
C VAL A 43 13.43 -3.77 -6.40
N ILE A 44 13.31 -4.09 -5.11
CA ILE A 44 12.30 -5.00 -4.56
C ILE A 44 11.52 -4.24 -3.49
N GLY A 45 10.19 -4.31 -3.56
CA GLY A 45 9.32 -3.64 -2.61
C GLY A 45 8.03 -4.41 -2.32
N ASN A 46 7.51 -4.19 -1.12
CA ASN A 46 6.16 -4.61 -0.76
C ASN A 46 5.12 -3.65 -1.33
N LEU A 47 3.92 -4.15 -1.61
CA LEU A 47 2.77 -3.33 -2.03
C LEU A 47 1.55 -3.75 -1.21
N TYR A 48 1.35 -3.07 -0.09
CA TYR A 48 0.30 -3.41 0.88
C TYR A 48 -1.05 -2.74 0.57
N THR A 49 -1.00 -1.55 -0.01
CA THR A 49 -2.16 -0.69 -0.28
C THR A 49 -2.13 -0.15 -1.70
N VAL A 50 -3.30 0.23 -2.21
CA VAL A 50 -3.45 0.81 -3.55
C VAL A 50 -2.68 2.14 -3.68
N ASN A 51 -2.52 2.90 -2.60
CA ASN A 51 -1.77 4.16 -2.63
C ASN A 51 -0.28 3.95 -2.98
N GLY A 52 0.28 2.76 -2.68
CA GLY A 52 1.64 2.40 -3.07
C GLY A 52 1.89 2.44 -4.59
N ILE A 53 0.85 2.26 -5.40
CA ILE A 53 0.93 2.31 -6.87
C ILE A 53 1.42 3.68 -7.35
N ASN A 54 1.02 4.77 -6.68
CA ASN A 54 1.49 6.12 -6.99
C ASN A 54 3.02 6.22 -6.92
N TYR A 55 3.62 5.60 -5.91
CA TYR A 55 5.06 5.65 -5.69
C TYR A 55 5.83 4.69 -6.59
N ILE A 56 5.22 3.57 -7.00
CA ILE A 56 5.74 2.72 -8.08
C ILE A 56 5.88 3.57 -9.36
N ILE A 57 4.82 4.26 -9.77
CA ILE A 57 4.83 5.11 -10.97
C ILE A 57 5.89 6.20 -10.85
N LYS A 58 5.93 6.94 -9.73
CA LYS A 58 6.90 8.02 -9.52
C LYS A 58 8.35 7.52 -9.54
N ASN A 59 8.63 6.37 -8.92
CA ASN A 59 9.98 5.79 -8.93
C ASN A 59 10.38 5.25 -10.33
N ILE A 60 9.45 4.74 -11.13
CA ILE A 60 9.71 4.35 -12.52
C ILE A 60 10.01 5.58 -13.38
N LEU A 61 9.23 6.66 -13.25
CA LEU A 61 9.51 7.91 -13.95
C LEU A 61 10.87 8.50 -13.58
N ALA A 62 11.29 8.35 -12.31
CA ALA A 62 12.60 8.79 -11.86
C ALA A 62 13.75 7.89 -12.34
N ASN A 63 13.48 6.65 -12.76
CA ASN A 63 14.46 5.75 -13.37
C ASN A 63 13.83 4.92 -14.52
N PRO A 64 13.64 5.51 -15.70
CA PRO A 64 12.95 4.89 -16.84
C PRO A 64 13.74 3.77 -17.54
N VAL A 65 14.65 3.08 -16.83
CA VAL A 65 15.25 1.82 -17.31
C VAL A 65 14.31 0.65 -17.07
N ILE A 66 13.46 0.71 -16.03
CA ILE A 66 12.55 -0.37 -15.67
C ILE A 66 11.59 -0.66 -16.84
N ARG A 67 11.63 -1.88 -17.36
CA ARG A 67 10.74 -2.42 -18.41
C ARG A 67 9.83 -3.53 -17.90
N TYR A 68 10.12 -4.10 -16.73
CA TYR A 68 9.36 -5.21 -16.17
C TYR A 68 9.07 -4.96 -14.70
N ILE A 69 7.81 -5.13 -14.32
CA ILE A 69 7.38 -5.25 -12.93
C ILE A 69 6.90 -6.68 -12.74
N ILE A 70 7.69 -7.49 -12.03
CA ILE A 70 7.32 -8.85 -11.67
C ILE A 70 6.59 -8.79 -10.34
N VAL A 71 5.34 -9.22 -10.31
CA VAL A 71 4.52 -9.29 -9.09
C VAL A 71 4.50 -10.72 -8.59
N CYS A 72 4.86 -10.93 -7.32
CA CYS A 72 4.83 -12.23 -6.66
C CYS A 72 4.38 -12.10 -5.21
N GLY A 73 4.25 -13.22 -4.51
CA GLY A 73 3.81 -13.24 -3.11
C GLY A 73 2.29 -13.16 -2.93
N THR A 74 1.88 -13.11 -1.66
CA THR A 74 0.47 -13.18 -1.27
C THR A 74 -0.20 -11.82 -1.38
N ASP A 75 -1.40 -11.78 -1.96
CA ASP A 75 -2.24 -10.58 -2.02
C ASP A 75 -3.39 -10.67 -1.00
N LEU A 76 -3.25 -10.01 0.16
CA LEU A 76 -4.31 -10.01 1.18
C LEU A 76 -5.43 -9.00 0.90
N ASN A 77 -5.14 -7.93 0.15
CA ASN A 77 -6.05 -6.80 -0.06
C ASN A 77 -6.53 -6.64 -1.50
N ASN A 78 -6.25 -7.64 -2.35
CA ASN A 78 -6.56 -7.62 -3.77
C ASN A 78 -5.97 -6.38 -4.50
N VAL A 79 -4.80 -5.91 -4.06
CA VAL A 79 -4.14 -4.73 -4.63
C VAL A 79 -3.62 -5.02 -6.03
N PHE A 80 -3.24 -6.28 -6.30
CA PHE A 80 -2.80 -6.68 -7.63
C PHE A 80 -3.90 -6.47 -8.68
N GLU A 81 -5.16 -6.71 -8.34
CA GLU A 81 -6.25 -6.50 -9.30
C GLU A 81 -6.37 -5.02 -9.72
N VAL A 82 -6.16 -4.10 -8.78
CA VAL A 82 -6.15 -2.66 -9.06
C VAL A 82 -4.95 -2.27 -9.92
N LEU A 83 -3.77 -2.80 -9.61
CA LEU A 83 -2.55 -2.60 -10.40
C LEU A 83 -2.72 -3.14 -11.82
N ARG A 84 -3.31 -4.33 -11.97
CA ARG A 84 -3.60 -4.96 -13.26
C ARG A 84 -4.57 -4.11 -14.09
N LYS A 85 -5.65 -3.60 -13.48
CA LYS A 85 -6.62 -2.72 -14.14
C LYS A 85 -5.99 -1.40 -14.58
N LEU A 86 -5.07 -0.83 -13.79
CA LEU A 86 -4.30 0.33 -14.21
C LEU A 86 -3.49 0.01 -15.48
N TRP A 87 -2.77 -1.10 -15.51
CA TRP A 87 -1.99 -1.48 -16.69
C TRP A 87 -2.87 -1.74 -17.91
N MET A 88 -4.00 -2.43 -17.76
CA MET A 88 -4.91 -2.76 -18.86
C MET A 88 -5.70 -1.57 -19.38
N ASN A 89 -6.24 -0.73 -18.50
CA ASN A 89 -7.28 0.25 -18.85
C ASN A 89 -6.82 1.71 -18.71
N GLY A 90 -5.77 1.96 -17.94
CA GLY A 90 -5.31 3.31 -17.61
C GLY A 90 -6.24 4.05 -16.66
N VAL A 91 -6.20 5.38 -16.74
CA VAL A 91 -7.02 6.29 -15.93
C VAL A 91 -7.99 7.12 -16.77
N ASP A 92 -9.05 7.64 -16.15
CA ASP A 92 -9.93 8.67 -16.73
C ASP A 92 -9.41 10.09 -16.50
N GLU A 93 -10.18 11.12 -16.90
CA GLU A 93 -9.78 12.53 -16.75
C GLU A 93 -9.54 12.99 -15.30
N ASN A 94 -10.03 12.24 -14.30
CA ASN A 94 -9.86 12.56 -12.90
C ASN A 94 -8.76 11.73 -12.23
N ASN A 95 -7.89 11.08 -13.02
CA ASN A 95 -6.89 10.12 -12.54
C ASN A 95 -7.48 8.91 -11.80
N ARG A 96 -8.77 8.58 -12.02
CA ARG A 96 -9.36 7.36 -11.48
C ARG A 96 -8.94 6.17 -12.34
N ILE A 97 -8.46 5.10 -11.70
CA ILE A 97 -8.11 3.86 -12.38
C ILE A 97 -9.40 3.22 -12.93
N LYS A 98 -9.51 3.11 -14.26
CA LYS A 98 -10.73 2.65 -14.93
C LYS A 98 -11.11 1.23 -14.48
N GLY A 99 -12.37 1.08 -14.07
CA GLY A 99 -12.90 -0.17 -13.51
C GLY A 99 -12.64 -0.35 -12.01
N THR A 100 -12.27 0.72 -11.31
CA THR A 100 -12.09 0.76 -9.84
C THR A 100 -12.60 2.07 -9.24
N THR A 101 -12.64 2.16 -7.92
CA THR A 101 -12.97 3.39 -7.16
C THR A 101 -11.73 4.16 -6.72
N TYR A 102 -10.53 3.75 -7.14
CA TYR A 102 -9.26 4.30 -6.67
C TYR A 102 -8.69 5.34 -7.63
N TYR A 103 -8.06 6.36 -7.06
CA TYR A 103 -7.46 7.49 -7.77
C TYR A 103 -5.94 7.47 -7.61
N LEU A 104 -5.23 7.80 -8.69
CA LEU A 104 -3.82 8.15 -8.61
C LEU A 104 -3.67 9.63 -8.21
N HIS A 105 -2.49 10.00 -7.71
CA HIS A 105 -2.16 11.37 -7.36
C HIS A 105 -2.43 12.30 -8.55
N LYS A 106 -3.08 13.44 -8.31
CA LYS A 106 -3.48 14.37 -9.38
C LYS A 106 -2.28 15.00 -10.07
N ASN A 107 -1.14 15.05 -9.38
CA ASN A 107 0.10 15.60 -9.91
C ASN A 107 0.87 14.62 -10.83
N ILE A 108 0.33 13.44 -11.11
CA ILE A 108 0.86 12.52 -12.13
C ILE A 108 0.06 12.72 -13.43
N PRO A 109 0.65 13.35 -14.46
CA PRO A 109 -0.02 13.51 -15.75
C PRO A 109 -0.40 12.17 -16.37
N ARG A 110 -1.58 12.12 -17.00
CA ARG A 110 -2.12 10.92 -17.64
C ARG A 110 -1.20 10.41 -18.75
N GLU A 111 -0.57 11.31 -19.50
CA GLU A 111 0.35 11.01 -20.58
C GLU A 111 1.57 10.21 -20.09
N LEU A 112 2.04 10.51 -18.87
CA LEU A 112 3.14 9.77 -18.24
C LEU A 112 2.70 8.40 -17.74
N ILE A 113 1.45 8.27 -17.26
CA ILE A 113 0.87 6.98 -16.90
C ILE A 113 0.78 6.09 -18.15
N ASP A 114 0.26 6.63 -19.25
CA ASP A 114 0.13 5.89 -20.51
C ASP A 114 1.52 5.54 -21.10
N THR A 115 2.49 6.45 -21.02
CA THR A 115 3.90 6.18 -21.41
C THR A 115 4.48 4.99 -20.64
N ILE A 116 4.25 4.92 -19.31
CA ILE A 116 4.71 3.77 -18.50
C ILE A 116 4.01 2.49 -18.94
N ARG A 117 2.69 2.53 -19.14
CA ARG A 117 1.91 1.34 -19.50
C ARG A 117 2.36 0.73 -20.83
N GLU A 118 2.78 1.57 -21.78
CA GLU A 118 3.28 1.13 -23.09
C GLU A 118 4.69 0.53 -23.02
N ASN A 119 5.55 1.04 -22.12
CA ASN A 119 6.96 0.67 -22.05
C ASN A 119 7.30 -0.34 -20.96
N VAL A 120 6.43 -0.50 -19.95
CA VAL A 120 6.66 -1.35 -18.78
C VAL A 120 5.64 -2.47 -18.74
N LYS A 121 6.10 -3.72 -18.77
CA LYS A 121 5.26 -4.92 -18.70
C LYS A 121 5.06 -5.36 -17.26
N LEU A 122 3.80 -5.60 -16.90
CA LEU A 122 3.41 -6.20 -15.62
C LEU A 122 3.31 -7.73 -15.78
N ILE A 123 4.05 -8.48 -14.96
CA ILE A 123 4.09 -9.95 -15.03
C ILE A 123 3.59 -10.54 -13.70
N ASP A 124 2.53 -11.35 -13.75
CA ASP A 124 1.98 -12.05 -12.58
C ASP A 124 2.69 -13.39 -12.33
N MET A 125 3.49 -13.46 -11.28
CA MET A 125 4.20 -14.66 -10.80
C MET A 125 3.76 -15.08 -9.40
N ARG A 126 2.58 -14.62 -8.93
CA ARG A 126 2.04 -15.02 -7.62
C ARG A 126 1.83 -16.54 -7.58
N GLY A 127 2.32 -17.18 -6.52
CA GLY A 127 2.27 -18.64 -6.35
C GLY A 127 3.29 -19.42 -7.20
N ARG A 128 4.16 -18.72 -7.93
CA ARG A 128 5.23 -19.30 -8.78
C ARG A 128 6.59 -18.69 -8.45
N GLU A 129 6.83 -18.41 -7.16
CA GLU A 129 8.03 -17.72 -6.67
C GLU A 129 9.33 -18.51 -6.96
N SER A 130 9.25 -19.83 -7.05
CA SER A 130 10.39 -20.70 -7.41
C SER A 130 10.89 -20.50 -8.85
N GLU A 131 10.06 -19.96 -9.74
CA GLU A 131 10.42 -19.70 -11.14
C GLU A 131 11.07 -18.32 -11.34
N LEU A 132 11.02 -17.44 -10.34
CA LEU A 132 11.56 -16.08 -10.41
C LEU A 132 13.02 -16.01 -10.87
N PRO A 133 13.95 -16.86 -10.38
CA PRO A 133 15.36 -16.73 -10.76
C PRO A 133 15.54 -16.94 -12.26
N LYS A 134 14.91 -17.98 -12.82
CA LYS A 134 14.95 -18.29 -14.25
C LYS A 134 14.32 -17.17 -15.09
N LEU A 135 13.15 -16.67 -14.67
CA LEU A 135 12.47 -15.58 -15.37
C LEU A 135 13.32 -14.29 -15.40
N ILE A 136 13.96 -13.95 -14.27
CA ILE A 136 14.81 -12.75 -14.18
C ILE A 136 16.03 -12.88 -15.11
N GLU A 137 16.64 -14.06 -15.19
CA GLU A 137 17.72 -14.34 -16.13
C GLU A 137 17.28 -14.15 -17.60
N GLU A 138 16.09 -14.62 -17.94
CA GLU A 138 15.54 -14.50 -19.30
C GLU A 138 15.23 -13.05 -19.69
N LEU A 139 14.69 -12.25 -18.76
CA LEU A 139 14.21 -10.88 -19.00
C LEU A 139 15.29 -9.80 -18.83
N TYR A 140 16.37 -10.08 -18.09
CA TYR A 140 17.38 -9.09 -17.78
C TYR A 140 18.07 -8.60 -19.06
N ARG A 141 18.01 -7.28 -19.30
CA ARG A 141 18.70 -6.62 -20.40
C ARG A 141 19.24 -5.29 -19.90
N GLU A 142 20.40 -4.89 -20.41
CA GLU A 142 20.86 -3.51 -20.28
C GLU A 142 20.06 -2.66 -21.26
N GLU A 143 19.24 -1.78 -20.72
CA GLU A 143 18.31 -0.94 -21.48
C GLU A 143 18.64 0.53 -21.24
N GLY A 144 18.39 1.36 -22.26
CA GLY A 144 18.40 2.80 -22.10
C GLY A 144 17.13 3.30 -21.39
N TYR A 145 17.05 4.60 -21.15
CA TYR A 145 15.80 5.22 -20.71
C TYR A 145 14.77 5.26 -21.85
N PHE A 146 13.53 4.81 -21.62
CA PHE A 146 12.45 4.96 -22.62
C PHE A 146 11.89 6.39 -22.69
N VAL A 147 12.16 7.20 -21.66
CA VAL A 147 11.87 8.64 -21.60
C VAL A 147 12.93 9.29 -20.71
N SER A 148 13.22 10.58 -20.89
CA SER A 148 14.09 11.28 -19.94
C SER A 148 13.57 11.15 -18.50
N PRO A 149 14.43 10.96 -17.47
CA PRO A 149 13.98 10.84 -16.09
C PRO A 149 13.14 12.05 -15.64
N ILE A 150 11.98 11.78 -15.04
CA ILE A 150 11.04 12.79 -14.53
C ILE A 150 10.84 12.56 -13.03
N ILE A 151 11.05 13.62 -12.24
CA ILE A 151 10.81 13.59 -10.80
C ILE A 151 9.52 14.35 -10.51
N ILE A 152 8.50 13.64 -10.05
CA ILE A 152 7.24 14.23 -9.60
C ILE A 152 7.29 14.30 -8.08
N GLY A 153 7.07 15.48 -7.49
CA GLY A 153 7.06 15.71 -6.04
C GLY A 153 5.88 15.03 -5.31
N GLU A 154 5.87 15.11 -3.98
CA GLU A 154 4.69 14.71 -3.19
C GLU A 154 3.51 15.64 -3.48
N GLU A 155 2.31 15.07 -3.46
CA GLU A 155 1.08 15.85 -3.41
C GLU A 155 0.92 16.30 -1.95
N LYS A 156 1.40 17.51 -1.62
CA LYS A 156 1.22 18.08 -0.28
C LYS A 156 -0.24 18.51 -0.14
N ALA A 157 -0.99 17.82 0.73
CA ALA A 157 -2.20 18.38 1.27
C ALA A 157 -1.78 19.44 2.30
N GLU A 158 -2.07 20.71 2.03
CA GLU A 158 -1.98 21.74 3.06
C GLU A 158 -3.03 21.43 4.13
N VAL A 159 -2.57 21.16 5.35
CA VAL A 159 -3.42 20.98 6.51
C VAL A 159 -3.13 22.13 7.45
N GLU A 160 -4.03 23.11 7.50
CA GLU A 160 -4.06 24.05 8.62
C GLU A 160 -4.57 23.30 9.85
N LEU A 161 -3.74 23.19 10.88
CA LEU A 161 -4.13 22.63 12.17
C LEU A 161 -4.68 23.77 13.03
N PRO A 162 -5.98 23.78 13.40
CA PRO A 162 -6.49 24.76 14.36
C PRO A 162 -5.87 24.51 15.75
N PRO A 163 -5.79 25.54 16.62
CA PRO A 163 -5.38 25.34 18.01
C PRO A 163 -6.32 24.37 18.73
N THR A 164 -5.77 23.51 19.59
CA THR A 164 -6.50 22.41 20.25
C THR A 164 -6.03 22.17 21.69
N ASP A 165 -6.88 21.55 22.51
CA ASP A 165 -6.57 21.14 23.88
C ASP A 165 -5.74 19.84 23.90
N TYR A 166 -4.62 19.84 24.63
CA TYR A 166 -3.65 18.72 24.66
C TYR A 166 -4.01 17.58 25.63
N THR A 167 -5.08 17.71 26.42
CA THR A 167 -5.34 16.80 27.54
C THR A 167 -6.23 15.60 27.18
N GLY A 168 -7.16 15.74 26.23
CA GLY A 168 -7.98 14.62 25.76
C GLY A 168 -9.17 15.04 24.91
N TYR A 169 -9.57 14.17 23.98
CA TYR A 169 -10.68 14.40 23.07
C TYR A 169 -11.83 13.48 23.43
N ARG A 170 -12.98 14.03 23.77
CA ARG A 170 -14.17 13.24 24.09
C ARG A 170 -15.24 13.41 23.03
N ILE A 171 -15.68 12.30 22.47
CA ILE A 171 -16.69 12.22 21.42
C ILE A 171 -17.84 11.37 21.94
N GLU A 172 -19.08 11.81 21.71
CA GLU A 172 -20.26 11.05 22.07
C GLU A 172 -21.25 11.01 20.92
N GLY A 173 -21.94 9.88 20.76
CA GLY A 173 -22.99 9.74 19.74
C GLY A 173 -23.34 8.29 19.47
N SER A 174 -24.02 8.05 18.35
CA SER A 174 -24.13 6.72 17.77
C SER A 174 -22.76 6.18 17.33
N LEU A 175 -22.62 4.87 17.15
CA LEU A 175 -21.38 4.26 16.64
C LEU A 175 -20.86 4.96 15.36
N GLY A 176 -21.78 5.28 14.45
CA GLY A 176 -21.47 5.96 13.19
C GLY A 176 -20.93 7.36 13.37
N GLU A 177 -21.54 8.15 14.25
CA GLU A 177 -21.11 9.51 14.55
C GLU A 177 -19.77 9.51 15.30
N VAL A 178 -19.62 8.63 16.30
CA VAL A 178 -18.37 8.50 17.05
C VAL A 178 -17.22 8.12 16.12
N TRP A 179 -17.42 7.18 15.19
CA TRP A 179 -16.43 6.80 14.19
C TRP A 179 -16.04 7.96 13.27
N LEU A 180 -17.03 8.64 12.69
CA LEU A 180 -16.77 9.76 11.78
C LEU A 180 -16.07 10.92 12.49
N ASN A 181 -16.52 11.26 13.69
CA ASN A 181 -15.91 12.32 14.48
C ASN A 181 -14.49 11.95 14.95
N ALA A 182 -14.23 10.67 15.26
CA ALA A 182 -12.88 10.23 15.62
C ALA A 182 -11.91 10.38 14.44
N ILE A 183 -12.33 10.00 13.23
CA ILE A 183 -11.55 10.23 12.02
C ILE A 183 -11.36 11.74 11.80
N ASP A 184 -12.42 12.54 11.92
CA ASP A 184 -12.36 13.99 11.74
C ASP A 184 -11.36 14.65 12.71
N LEU A 185 -11.35 14.24 13.98
CA LEU A 185 -10.37 14.73 14.95
C LEU A 185 -8.95 14.32 14.60
N VAL A 186 -8.70 13.06 14.23
CA VAL A 186 -7.37 12.61 13.78
C VAL A 186 -6.91 13.40 12.55
N MET A 187 -7.82 13.66 11.61
CA MET A 187 -7.51 14.42 10.41
C MET A 187 -7.24 15.90 10.70
N LYS A 188 -7.94 16.51 11.66
CA LYS A 188 -7.79 17.92 12.02
C LYS A 188 -6.67 18.22 13.00
N TYR A 189 -6.38 17.31 13.92
CA TYR A 189 -5.51 17.58 15.08
C TYR A 189 -4.40 16.54 15.28
N GLY A 190 -4.39 15.45 14.51
CA GLY A 190 -3.38 14.41 14.62
C GLY A 190 -1.99 14.91 14.23
N GLU A 191 -1.00 14.61 15.07
CA GLU A 191 0.41 14.84 14.76
C GLU A 191 0.89 13.87 13.68
N ILE A 192 1.72 14.35 12.77
CA ILE A 192 2.34 13.48 11.75
C ILE A 192 3.52 12.77 12.42
N LYS A 193 3.39 11.46 12.59
CA LYS A 193 4.45 10.60 13.11
C LYS A 193 4.80 9.51 12.10
N GLU A 194 6.02 9.03 12.20
CA GLU A 194 6.47 7.88 11.43
C GLU A 194 6.06 6.60 12.16
N SER A 195 5.37 5.71 11.46
CA SER A 195 5.07 4.37 11.96
C SER A 195 6.33 3.51 12.03
N GLU A 196 6.26 2.38 12.71
CA GLU A 196 7.34 1.37 12.78
C GLU A 196 7.78 0.84 11.40
N TYR A 197 6.99 1.12 10.35
CA TYR A 197 7.25 0.71 8.97
C TYR A 197 7.75 1.87 8.08
N GLY A 198 8.13 3.01 8.65
CA GLY A 198 8.63 4.17 7.90
C GLY A 198 7.55 4.93 7.12
N VAL A 199 6.27 4.66 7.40
CA VAL A 199 5.14 5.34 6.76
C VAL A 199 4.65 6.46 7.68
N LYS A 200 4.53 7.68 7.14
CA LYS A 200 3.93 8.80 7.87
C LYS A 200 2.42 8.57 8.05
N GLN A 201 1.95 8.68 9.28
CA GLN A 201 0.54 8.60 9.65
C GLN A 201 0.17 9.77 10.57
N LYS A 202 -1.12 10.14 10.59
CA LYS A 202 -1.64 11.05 11.60
C LYS A 202 -2.03 10.26 12.84
N GLU A 203 -1.54 10.68 13.99
CA GLU A 203 -1.84 10.08 15.28
C GLU A 203 -2.39 11.13 16.24
N LEU A 204 -3.49 10.80 16.91
CA LEU A 204 -4.07 11.64 17.96
C LEU A 204 -4.22 10.81 19.24
N LEU A 205 -3.57 11.25 20.31
CA LEU A 205 -3.60 10.57 21.60
C LEU A 205 -4.87 10.93 22.38
N ASN A 206 -5.27 10.06 23.31
CA ASN A 206 -6.34 10.29 24.27
C ASN A 206 -7.72 10.62 23.65
N VAL A 207 -8.06 9.98 22.54
CA VAL A 207 -9.42 10.03 21.97
C VAL A 207 -10.31 9.02 22.70
N MET A 208 -11.36 9.52 23.34
CA MET A 208 -12.37 8.75 24.06
C MET A 208 -13.72 8.85 23.36
N GLY A 209 -14.23 7.71 22.88
CA GLY A 209 -15.57 7.60 22.30
C GLY A 209 -16.57 7.03 23.30
N VAL A 210 -17.73 7.68 23.46
CA VAL A 210 -18.88 7.18 24.22
C VAL A 210 -20.01 6.86 23.25
N ILE A 211 -20.30 5.57 23.09
CA ILE A 211 -21.36 5.09 22.20
C ILE A 211 -22.67 5.06 22.97
N LYS A 212 -23.64 5.89 22.54
CA LYS A 212 -24.99 5.98 23.13
C LYS A 212 -26.00 5.06 22.45
N SER A 213 -25.79 4.77 21.17
CA SER A 213 -26.64 3.88 20.38
C SER A 213 -25.83 3.12 19.34
N PHE A 214 -26.29 1.91 19.01
CA PHE A 214 -25.61 1.01 18.09
C PHE A 214 -26.46 0.82 16.84
N GLU A 215 -26.11 1.54 15.78
CA GLU A 215 -26.75 1.42 14.47
C GLU A 215 -25.70 1.21 13.38
N PHE A 216 -25.95 0.22 12.52
CA PHE A 216 -25.10 -0.01 11.36
C PHE A 216 -25.43 0.98 10.26
N LYS A 217 -24.41 1.65 9.71
CA LYS A 217 -24.53 2.58 8.61
C LYS A 217 -23.85 2.01 7.37
N ASP A 218 -24.42 2.29 6.19
CA ASP A 218 -23.94 1.74 4.91
C ASP A 218 -22.48 2.11 4.61
N TYR A 219 -22.05 3.29 5.05
CA TYR A 219 -20.68 3.78 4.85
C TYR A 219 -19.61 3.02 5.65
N PHE A 220 -19.98 2.14 6.58
CA PHE A 220 -19.01 1.23 7.17
C PHE A 220 -18.49 0.20 6.17
N ASN A 221 -19.23 -0.06 5.09
CA ASN A 221 -18.85 -1.02 4.04
C ASN A 221 -18.51 -2.43 4.58
N ILE A 222 -19.17 -2.83 5.68
CA ILE A 222 -19.04 -4.14 6.31
C ILE A 222 -20.32 -4.93 6.01
N ARG A 223 -20.19 -6.15 5.48
CA ARG A 223 -21.33 -7.03 5.22
C ARG A 223 -21.53 -8.00 6.38
N LEU A 224 -22.73 -8.58 6.48
CA LEU A 224 -23.02 -9.60 7.49
C LEU A 224 -22.06 -10.80 7.42
N ASP A 225 -21.63 -11.18 6.22
CA ASP A 225 -20.67 -12.28 6.05
C ASP A 225 -19.26 -11.93 6.53
N ASP A 226 -18.86 -10.66 6.47
CA ASP A 226 -17.60 -10.19 7.05
C ASP A 226 -17.64 -10.30 8.58
N LEU A 227 -18.75 -9.93 9.20
CA LEU A 227 -18.98 -10.09 10.64
C LEU A 227 -18.98 -11.57 11.05
N LYS A 228 -19.66 -12.44 10.30
CA LYS A 228 -19.66 -13.90 10.55
C LYS A 228 -18.27 -14.50 10.42
N ARG A 229 -17.48 -14.05 9.44
CA ARG A 229 -16.07 -14.47 9.27
C ARG A 229 -15.23 -14.02 10.46
N TYR A 230 -15.36 -12.75 10.86
CA TYR A 230 -14.65 -12.20 12.02
C TYR A 230 -15.01 -12.93 13.31
N TYR A 231 -16.31 -13.15 13.57
CA TYR A 231 -16.80 -13.88 14.74
C TYR A 231 -16.19 -15.28 14.83
N ARG A 232 -16.22 -16.06 13.74
CA ARG A 232 -15.61 -17.39 13.70
C ARG A 232 -14.09 -17.35 13.94
N ALA A 233 -13.40 -16.34 13.42
CA ALA A 233 -11.97 -16.18 13.62
C ALA A 233 -11.64 -15.74 15.06
N PHE A 234 -12.46 -14.91 15.68
CA PHE A 234 -12.26 -14.42 17.05
C PHE A 234 -12.42 -15.54 18.07
N PHE A 235 -13.48 -16.36 17.94
CA PHE A 235 -13.77 -17.47 18.86
C PHE A 235 -13.15 -18.81 18.45
N GLY A 236 -12.47 -18.86 17.30
CA GLY A 236 -11.84 -20.06 16.79
C GLY A 236 -10.42 -20.28 17.34
N ASP A 237 -9.92 -21.49 17.15
CA ASP A 237 -8.55 -21.84 17.51
C ASP A 237 -7.53 -21.07 16.67
N LYS A 238 -6.40 -20.76 17.29
CA LYS A 238 -5.27 -20.11 16.66
C LYS A 238 -4.75 -20.96 15.49
N GLN A 239 -4.79 -20.42 14.28
CA GLN A 239 -4.22 -21.06 13.09
C GLN A 239 -2.74 -20.70 12.91
N GLY A 240 -1.97 -21.63 12.32
CA GLY A 240 -0.51 -21.68 12.37
C GLY A 240 0.24 -20.38 12.01
N GLY A 241 1.31 -20.10 12.76
CA GLY A 241 2.25 -18.98 12.52
C GLY A 241 1.81 -17.62 13.04
N ILE A 242 0.56 -17.46 13.48
CA ILE A 242 0.06 -16.24 14.12
C ILE A 242 0.66 -16.14 15.53
N GLU A 243 0.91 -14.94 16.07
CA GLU A 243 1.50 -14.78 17.41
C GLU A 243 0.44 -14.90 18.52
N TYR A 244 -0.75 -14.31 18.31
CA TYR A 244 -1.90 -14.40 19.21
C TYR A 244 -3.20 -14.08 18.46
N THR A 245 -4.36 -14.49 19.00
CA THR A 245 -5.66 -13.93 18.62
C THR A 245 -6.26 -13.14 19.79
N TYR A 246 -7.13 -12.17 19.49
CA TYR A 246 -7.82 -11.42 20.54
C TYR A 246 -8.71 -12.32 21.41
N GLY A 247 -9.38 -13.31 20.83
CA GLY A 247 -10.18 -14.27 21.60
C GLY A 247 -9.33 -15.16 22.49
N GLU A 248 -8.20 -15.67 22.00
CA GLU A 248 -7.25 -16.45 22.82
C GLU A 248 -6.81 -15.66 24.07
N ARG A 249 -6.49 -14.36 23.91
CA ARG A 249 -6.12 -13.50 25.04
C ARG A 249 -7.29 -13.29 26.01
N LEU A 250 -8.50 -13.08 25.49
CA LEU A 250 -9.70 -12.92 26.30
C LEU A 250 -9.98 -14.17 27.15
N PHE A 251 -9.89 -15.36 26.55
CA PHE A 251 -10.16 -16.64 27.23
C PHE A 251 -9.03 -17.11 28.14
N LYS A 252 -7.79 -16.69 27.90
CA LYS A 252 -6.65 -16.94 28.79
C LYS A 252 -6.62 -16.01 29.99
N TYR A 253 -7.46 -14.97 30.04
CA TYR A 253 -7.54 -14.06 31.18
C TYR A 253 -8.16 -14.76 32.38
N HIS A 254 -7.33 -15.18 33.33
CA HIS A 254 -7.77 -15.72 34.62
C HIS A 254 -7.91 -14.53 35.59
N VAL A 255 -9.08 -14.42 36.22
CA VAL A 255 -9.38 -13.41 37.26
C VAL A 255 -8.70 -13.81 38.56
#